data_AF-A0A2A2PPC7-F1
#
_entry.id   AF-A0A2A2PPC7-F1
#
_cell.length_a   1.000
_cell.length_b   1.000
_cell.length_c   1.000
_cell.angle_alpha   90.00
_cell.angle_beta   90.00
_cell.angle_gamma   90.00
#
_symmetry.space_group_name_H-M   'P 1'
#
loop_
_entity.id
_entity.type
_entity.pdbx_description
1 polymer ?
#
loop_
_entity_poly.entity_id
_entity_poly.type
_entity_poly.pdbx_seq_one_letter_code
_entity_poly.pdbx_strand_id
1 'polypeptide(L)'
;MRKDKKQVIGDEIGDEQIKLFLDFEPVDATSPSLHKLIKAYRGLRIDDFERFLTFFVAAGYDVDGKDEQGQTFVDLIKDQRNAAEYIELIDKARG
;
A
#
# COMPACT_ATOMS: atom_id res chain seq x y z
N MET A 1 -23.09 -13.85 13.87
CA MET A 1 -23.08 -12.59 13.10
C MET A 1 -21.68 -11.99 13.23
N ARG A 2 -20.85 -12.06 12.17
CA ARG A 2 -19.41 -11.72 12.26
C ARG A 2 -19.20 -10.27 11.83
N LYS A 3 -19.08 -9.40 12.84
CA LYS A 3 -18.36 -8.11 12.87
C LYS A 3 -18.66 -7.16 11.72
N ASP A 4 -19.74 -6.41 11.86
CA ASP A 4 -19.79 -5.01 11.46
C ASP A 4 -18.82 -4.20 12.31
N LYS A 5 -17.51 -4.36 12.10
CA LYS A 5 -16.58 -3.28 12.41
C LYS A 5 -16.76 -2.28 11.27
N LYS A 6 -17.79 -1.44 11.40
CA LYS A 6 -17.75 -0.08 10.88
C LYS A 6 -16.44 0.50 11.42
N GLN A 7 -15.43 0.47 10.56
CA GLN A 7 -14.10 0.94 10.87
C GLN A 7 -14.29 2.40 11.31
N VAL A 8 -13.83 2.67 12.52
CA VAL A 8 -13.96 3.93 13.24
C VAL A 8 -13.74 5.10 12.26
N ILE A 9 -14.78 5.93 12.13
CA ILE A 9 -14.66 7.31 11.65
C ILE A 9 -13.89 8.00 12.77
N GLY A 10 -12.65 8.38 12.52
CA GLY A 10 -11.75 8.92 13.53
C GLY A 10 -10.42 9.23 12.87
N ASP A 11 -10.33 10.47 12.39
CA ASP A 11 -9.26 11.14 11.64
C ASP A 11 -8.91 10.54 10.28
N GLU A 12 -9.32 11.26 9.23
CA GLU A 12 -8.60 11.28 7.94
C GLU A 12 -7.14 11.59 8.29
N ILE A 13 -6.22 10.67 8.01
CA ILE A 13 -4.82 10.92 8.30
C ILE A 13 -4.31 11.93 7.27
N GLY A 14 -3.59 12.94 7.75
CA GLY A 14 -3.04 13.95 6.86
C GLY A 14 -1.96 13.40 5.95
N ASP A 15 -1.66 14.11 4.86
CA ASP A 15 -0.57 13.78 3.93
C ASP A 15 0.78 13.57 4.64
N GLU A 16 1.03 14.29 5.74
CA GLU A 16 2.22 14.11 6.57
C GLU A 16 2.29 12.69 7.18
N GLN A 17 1.17 12.19 7.72
CA GLN A 17 1.11 10.83 8.25
C GLN A 17 1.23 9.78 7.14
N ILE A 18 0.64 10.04 5.97
CA ILE A 18 0.78 9.15 4.80
C ILE A 18 2.26 9.06 4.39
N LYS A 19 2.98 10.19 4.36
CA LYS A 19 4.41 10.22 4.04
C LYS A 19 5.27 9.46 5.04
N LEU A 20 4.87 9.34 6.31
CA LEU A 20 5.58 8.48 7.28
C LEU A 20 5.66 7.02 6.83
N PHE A 21 4.70 6.56 6.00
CA PHE A 21 4.77 5.20 5.46
C PHE A 21 5.90 5.01 4.43
N LEU A 22 6.37 6.11 3.82
CA LEU A 22 7.54 6.11 2.93
C LEU A 22 8.86 6.05 3.69
N ASP A 23 8.85 6.29 5.00
CA ASP A 23 10.04 6.21 5.84
C ASP A 23 10.34 4.77 6.30
N PHE A 24 9.38 3.84 6.16
CA PHE A 24 9.59 2.45 6.55
C PHE A 24 10.64 1.77 5.68
N GLU A 25 11.79 1.44 6.28
CA GLU A 25 12.82 0.64 5.66
C GLU A 25 12.61 -0.86 5.93
N PRO A 26 12.77 -1.73 4.91
CA PRO A 26 12.78 -3.17 5.13
C PRO A 26 14.00 -3.53 5.97
N VAL A 27 13.81 -4.45 6.92
CA VAL A 27 14.90 -5.00 7.73
C VAL A 27 15.61 -6.17 7.04
N ASP A 28 15.03 -6.69 5.96
CA ASP A 28 15.48 -7.85 5.18
C ASP A 28 15.73 -7.46 3.71
N ALA A 29 16.11 -8.43 2.86
CA ALA A 29 16.39 -8.21 1.44
C ALA A 29 15.13 -7.97 0.57
N THR A 30 13.96 -7.74 1.18
CA THR A 30 12.75 -7.35 0.46
C THR A 30 12.93 -5.96 -0.16
N SER A 31 12.47 -5.77 -1.40
CA SER A 31 12.53 -4.44 -2.04
C SER A 31 11.89 -3.36 -1.16
N PRO A 32 12.55 -2.21 -0.95
CA PRO A 32 12.01 -1.11 -0.15
C PRO A 32 10.61 -0.66 -0.61
N SER A 33 10.41 -0.64 -1.93
CA SER A 33 9.15 -0.31 -2.58
C SER A 33 8.02 -1.26 -2.15
N LEU A 34 8.27 -2.57 -2.22
CA LEU A 34 7.28 -3.59 -1.87
C LEU A 34 6.93 -3.57 -0.38
N HIS A 35 7.94 -3.43 0.48
CA HIS A 35 7.74 -3.36 1.92
C HIS A 35 6.80 -2.21 2.31
N LYS A 36 7.04 -1.02 1.74
CA LYS A 36 6.23 0.18 1.95
C LYS A 36 4.79 0.01 1.45
N LEU A 37 4.59 -0.59 0.27
CA LEU A 37 3.26 -0.90 -0.26
C LEU A 37 2.46 -1.83 0.66
N ILE A 38 3.09 -2.89 1.17
CA ILE A 38 2.43 -3.83 2.10
C ILE A 38 2.09 -3.14 3.43
N LYS A 39 2.97 -2.28 3.94
CA LYS A 39 2.72 -1.49 5.17
C LYS A 39 1.56 -0.53 4.96
N ALA A 40 1.54 0.20 3.85
CA ALA A 40 0.47 1.10 3.47
C ALA A 40 -0.86 0.34 3.33
N TYR A 41 -0.90 -0.76 2.59
CA TYR A 41 -2.11 -1.59 2.44
C TYR A 41 -2.71 -2.08 3.76
N ARG A 42 -1.86 -2.42 4.74
CA ARG A 42 -2.30 -2.91 6.05
C ARG A 42 -2.72 -1.79 7.01
N GLY A 43 -2.25 -0.56 6.79
CA GLY A 43 -2.46 0.59 7.68
C GLY A 43 -3.43 1.63 7.16
N LEU A 44 -3.56 1.75 5.83
CA LEU A 44 -4.31 2.79 5.12
C LEU A 44 -5.63 2.25 4.58
N ARG A 45 -6.60 3.16 4.43
CA ARG A 45 -7.81 2.91 3.64
C ARG A 45 -7.52 3.11 2.15
N ILE A 46 -8.47 2.73 1.32
CA ILE A 46 -8.34 2.84 -0.13
C ILE A 46 -8.08 4.29 -0.59
N ASP A 47 -8.84 5.27 -0.08
CA ASP A 47 -8.63 6.70 -0.37
C ASP A 47 -7.24 7.19 0.05
N ASP A 48 -6.80 6.84 1.26
CA ASP A 48 -5.48 7.20 1.78
C ASP A 48 -4.36 6.51 0.99
N PHE A 49 -4.60 5.28 0.52
CA PHE A 49 -3.67 4.52 -0.29
C PHE A 49 -3.50 5.12 -1.69
N GLU A 50 -4.55 5.66 -2.31
CA GLU A 50 -4.42 6.41 -3.58
C GLU A 50 -3.52 7.63 -3.40
N ARG A 51 -3.71 8.40 -2.31
CA ARG A 51 -2.82 9.53 -1.96
C ARG A 51 -1.39 9.05 -1.70
N PHE A 52 -1.23 7.94 -0.97
CA PHE A 52 0.07 7.32 -0.73
C PHE A 52 0.81 6.99 -2.02
N LEU A 53 0.14 6.36 -3.01
CA LEU A 53 0.75 6.02 -4.30
C LEU A 53 1.28 7.26 -5.03
N THR A 54 0.55 8.38 -4.95
CA THR A 54 1.00 9.66 -5.52
C THR A 54 2.33 10.09 -4.91
N PHE A 55 2.46 10.05 -3.57
CA PHE A 55 3.72 10.38 -2.90
C PHE A 55 4.82 9.33 -3.15
N PHE A 56 4.44 8.07 -3.25
CA PHE A 56 5.35 6.95 -3.47
C PHE A 56 6.05 7.03 -4.83
N VAL A 57 5.27 7.26 -5.90
CA VAL A 57 5.82 7.47 -7.25
C VAL A 57 6.58 8.79 -7.31
N ALA A 58 6.09 9.86 -6.68
CA ALA A 58 6.79 11.15 -6.62
C ALA A 58 8.14 11.07 -5.87
N ALA A 59 8.27 10.16 -4.90
CA ALA A 59 9.52 9.87 -4.21
C ALA A 59 10.49 8.97 -5.03
N GLY A 60 10.06 8.51 -6.21
CA GLY A 60 10.87 7.67 -7.10
C GLY A 60 10.84 6.17 -6.77
N TYR A 61 9.82 5.69 -6.05
CA TYR A 61 9.64 4.27 -5.79
C TYR A 61 8.82 3.57 -6.88
N ASP A 62 9.23 2.35 -7.23
CA ASP A 62 8.52 1.52 -8.21
C ASP A 62 7.36 0.71 -7.61
N VAL A 63 6.16 0.86 -8.19
CA VAL A 63 4.96 0.07 -7.82
C VAL A 63 5.05 -1.41 -8.25
N ASP A 64 6.05 -1.74 -9.07
CA ASP A 64 6.41 -3.09 -9.51
C ASP A 64 7.50 -3.73 -8.64
N GLY A 65 7.77 -3.17 -7.45
CA GLY A 65 8.71 -3.76 -6.50
C GLY A 65 8.42 -5.23 -6.21
N LYS A 66 9.48 -6.06 -6.24
CA LYS A 66 9.42 -7.51 -6.03
C LYS A 66 10.07 -7.92 -4.71
N ASP A 67 9.60 -9.01 -4.11
CA ASP A 67 10.29 -9.62 -2.98
C ASP A 67 11.44 -10.53 -3.44
N GLU A 68 12.06 -11.21 -2.47
CA GLU A 68 13.12 -12.20 -2.70
C GLU A 68 12.67 -13.40 -3.55
N GLN A 69 11.36 -13.66 -3.61
CA GLN A 69 10.75 -14.73 -4.41
C GLN A 69 10.32 -14.24 -5.81
N GLY A 70 10.51 -12.96 -6.12
CA GLY A 70 10.08 -12.35 -7.38
C GLY A 70 8.59 -12.02 -7.44
N GLN A 71 7.88 -12.07 -6.31
CA GLN A 71 6.45 -11.76 -6.21
C GLN A 71 6.26 -10.24 -6.09
N THR A 72 5.28 -9.71 -6.83
CA THR A 72 4.90 -8.29 -6.76
C THR A 72 3.87 -8.06 -5.67
N PHE A 73 3.62 -6.79 -5.32
CA PHE A 73 2.56 -6.43 -4.39
C PHE A 73 1.20 -7.05 -4.76
N VAL A 74 0.82 -6.96 -6.05
CA VAL A 74 -0.42 -7.53 -6.58
C VAL A 74 -0.48 -9.05 -6.33
N ASP A 75 0.62 -9.76 -6.59
CA ASP A 75 0.68 -11.22 -6.40
C ASP A 75 0.51 -11.62 -4.93
N LEU A 76 1.00 -10.79 -4.00
CA LEU A 76 0.88 -11.02 -2.56
C LEU A 76 -0.53 -10.74 -2.03
N ILE A 77 -1.25 -9.76 -2.59
CA ILE A 77 -2.58 -9.38 -2.11
C ILE A 77 -3.74 -9.99 -2.91
N LYS A 78 -3.51 -10.58 -4.10
CA LYS A 78 -4.56 -11.07 -5.00
C LYS A 78 -5.62 -11.99 -4.34
N ASP A 79 -5.24 -12.77 -3.34
CA ASP A 79 -6.14 -13.69 -2.62
C ASP A 79 -7.00 -12.98 -1.54
N GLN A 80 -6.78 -11.68 -1.29
CA GLN A 80 -7.52 -10.93 -0.30
C GLN A 80 -8.82 -10.38 -0.88
N ARG A 81 -9.91 -10.47 -0.11
CA ARG A 81 -11.25 -10.00 -0.51
C ARG A 81 -11.28 -8.54 -0.98
N ASN A 82 -10.50 -7.67 -0.35
CA ASN A 82 -10.51 -6.23 -0.64
C ASN A 82 -9.36 -5.83 -1.57
N ALA A 83 -8.56 -6.76 -2.09
CA ALA A 83 -7.39 -6.41 -2.89
C ALA A 83 -7.75 -5.84 -4.25
N ALA A 84 -8.90 -6.19 -4.82
CA ALA A 84 -9.32 -5.73 -6.14
C ALA A 84 -9.18 -4.19 -6.28
N GLU A 85 -9.73 -3.44 -5.32
CA GLU A 85 -9.68 -1.97 -5.33
C GLU A 85 -8.23 -1.44 -5.28
N TYR A 86 -7.36 -2.06 -4.50
CA TYR A 86 -5.94 -1.65 -4.41
C TYR A 86 -5.14 -2.03 -5.65
N ILE A 87 -5.45 -3.17 -6.27
CA ILE A 87 -4.83 -3.61 -7.52
C ILE A 87 -5.18 -2.62 -8.63
N GLU A 88 -6.43 -2.17 -8.71
CA GLU A 88 -6.86 -1.14 -9.67
C GLU A 88 -6.08 0.17 -9.49
N LEU A 89 -5.84 0.61 -8.25
CA LEU A 89 -5.01 1.79 -7.98
C LEU A 89 -3.55 1.61 -8.40
N ILE A 90 -2.99 0.41 -8.18
CA ILE A 90 -1.63 0.09 -8.60
C ILE A 90 -1.52 0.08 -10.13
N ASP A 91 -2.50 -0.49 -10.83
CA ASP A 91 -2.53 -0.51 -12.29
C ASP A 91 -2.62 0.91 -12.85
N LYS A 92 -3.48 1.76 -12.27
CA LYS A 92 -3.59 3.19 -12.58
C LYS A 92 -2.29 3.96 -12.31
N ALA A 93 -1.49 3.56 -11.32
CA ALA A 93 -0.21 4.20 -11.03
C ALA A 93 0.92 3.75 -11.97
N ARG A 94 0.76 2.62 -12.69
CA ARG A 94 1.74 2.10 -13.66
C ARG A 94 1.63 2.75 -15.04
N GLY A 95 0.44 3.23 -15.41
CA GLY A 95 0.08 3.65 -16.77
C GLY A 95 -0.24 5.12 -16.92
#